data_AF-A0A959W2U5-F1
#
_entry.id   AF-A0A959W2U5-F1
#
_cell.length_a   1.000
_cell.length_b   1.000
_cell.length_c   1.000
_cell.angle_alpha   90.00
_cell.angle_beta   90.00
_cell.angle_gamma   90.00
#
_symmetry.space_group_name_H-M   'P 1'
#
loop_
_entity.id
_entity.type
_entity.pdbx_description
1 polymer ?
#
loop_
_entity_poly.entity_id
_entity_poly.type
_entity_poly.pdbx_seq_one_letter_code
_entity_poly.pdbx_strand_id
1 'polypeptide(L)'
;MSVRPLFLLAIPACLIAFAGCSSSGDEGQGRETGGDGAATERVKVFSTEGEQFDPVEKQVPAAEAPQAATEALLNVPAERTYIPEGTEVRDVSVSGDGEAVVRLSDEFLGEIPADPDRRTRRQAEAVAGRVAQVTYTLTSLKSVDKVQVRSGGITVTAPKDRADFAEPAKQPPLPGKAAQYGARVSGAVQLQQQLADLGYLPQSGVDGVIGYQTQQAVMAFQSWEGLVRDGVAGPRTKAALRTARRPRPSAKRPKRLMEVRIGRGVLMLVRNGRAVRTIHVSAGGPGTGTPTGRYKVFRKELQSWSVPFSTWLPYASYFNNGIAFHEYPDVPPYPASHGCVRVPAPEAPLVYRFARIGTVVVVRS
;
A
#
# COMPACT_ATOMS: atom_id res chain seq x y z
N MET A 1 -34.39 47.54 11.81
CA MET A 1 -35.60 46.97 11.17
C MET A 1 -35.30 46.73 9.70
N SER A 2 -35.59 45.51 9.24
CA SER A 2 -35.81 45.07 7.84
C SER A 2 -34.95 43.85 7.49
N VAL A 3 -35.48 42.69 7.87
CA VAL A 3 -35.04 41.37 7.44
C VAL A 3 -35.76 41.08 6.11
N ARG A 4 -35.02 40.82 5.03
CA ARG A 4 -35.57 40.33 3.76
C ARG A 4 -35.54 38.80 3.75
N PRO A 5 -36.65 38.09 3.48
CA PRO A 5 -36.65 36.64 3.34
C PRO A 5 -36.23 36.22 1.92
N LEU A 6 -35.43 35.16 1.84
CA LEU A 6 -35.00 34.52 0.60
C LEU A 6 -36.00 33.41 0.25
N PHE A 7 -36.52 33.45 -0.97
CA PHE A 7 -37.49 32.48 -1.52
C PHE A 7 -36.87 31.09 -1.72
N LEU A 8 -37.57 30.06 -1.26
CA LEU A 8 -37.35 28.65 -1.63
C LEU A 8 -37.84 28.41 -3.06
N LEU A 9 -36.98 27.89 -3.94
CA LEU A 9 -37.38 27.29 -5.21
C LEU A 9 -37.75 25.82 -5.00
N ALA A 10 -39.00 25.48 -5.33
CA ALA A 10 -39.45 24.10 -5.53
C ALA A 10 -39.34 23.73 -7.03
N ILE A 11 -38.77 22.57 -7.34
CA ILE A 11 -38.64 22.01 -8.69
C ILE A 11 -39.77 20.98 -8.88
N PRO A 12 -40.51 20.96 -10.00
CA PRO A 12 -41.63 20.04 -10.19
C PRO A 12 -41.17 18.66 -10.68
N ALA A 13 -41.85 17.63 -10.19
CA ALA A 13 -41.75 16.24 -10.65
C ALA A 13 -42.47 16.07 -11.99
N CYS A 14 -41.79 15.48 -12.98
CA CYS A 14 -42.34 15.15 -14.28
C CYS A 14 -42.75 13.66 -14.30
N LEU A 15 -44.06 13.41 -14.37
CA LEU A 15 -44.63 12.09 -14.71
C LEU A 15 -44.53 11.89 -16.23
N ILE A 16 -44.00 10.76 -16.67
CA ILE A 16 -44.16 10.28 -18.05
C ILE A 16 -44.92 8.96 -17.99
N ALA A 17 -46.16 9.00 -18.50
CA ALA A 17 -46.99 7.85 -18.80
C ALA A 17 -46.58 7.28 -20.17
N PHE A 18 -46.44 5.96 -20.27
CA PHE A 18 -46.36 5.28 -21.57
C PHE A 18 -47.66 4.51 -21.82
N ALA A 19 -48.29 4.87 -22.94
CA ALA A 19 -49.45 4.22 -23.51
C ALA A 19 -49.09 2.85 -24.09
N GLY A 20 -49.98 1.88 -23.91
CA GLY A 20 -49.93 0.60 -24.58
C GLY A 20 -50.39 0.69 -26.04
N CYS A 21 -49.85 -0.20 -26.86
CA CYS A 21 -50.51 -0.72 -28.05
C CYS A 21 -50.17 -2.21 -28.20
N SER A 22 -51.23 -2.99 -28.36
CA SER A 22 -51.26 -4.42 -28.58
C SER A 22 -50.81 -4.80 -29.99
N SER A 23 -50.17 -5.97 -30.14
CA SER A 23 -50.33 -6.79 -31.35
C SER A 23 -50.21 -8.28 -30.99
N SER A 24 -51.33 -8.98 -31.25
CA SER A 24 -51.48 -10.35 -31.76
C SER A 24 -50.34 -11.34 -31.59
N GLY A 25 -50.67 -12.47 -30.95
CA GLY A 25 -49.76 -13.59 -30.72
C GLY A 25 -49.45 -14.46 -31.93
N ASP A 26 -48.47 -15.31 -31.71
CA ASP A 26 -48.25 -16.56 -32.42
C ASP A 26 -47.59 -17.54 -31.42
N GLU A 27 -48.21 -18.71 -31.28
CA GLU A 27 -47.78 -19.78 -30.38
C GLU A 27 -46.64 -20.56 -31.03
N GLY A 28 -45.40 -20.24 -30.64
CA GLY A 28 -44.22 -21.03 -30.97
C GLY A 28 -43.71 -21.76 -29.74
N GLN A 29 -44.07 -23.05 -29.60
CA GLN A 29 -43.45 -23.98 -28.67
C GLN A 29 -41.95 -24.14 -28.99
N GLY A 30 -41.13 -23.30 -28.37
CA GLY A 30 -39.68 -23.46 -28.26
C GLY A 30 -39.36 -24.25 -27.01
N ARG A 31 -39.21 -25.56 -27.16
CA ARG A 31 -38.68 -26.47 -26.14
C ARG A 31 -37.24 -26.05 -25.85
N GLU A 32 -37.03 -25.19 -24.86
CA GLU A 32 -35.70 -24.94 -24.31
C GLU A 32 -35.23 -26.24 -23.65
N THR A 33 -34.40 -26.96 -24.40
CA THR A 33 -33.57 -28.02 -23.87
C THR A 33 -32.67 -27.40 -22.80
N GLY A 34 -32.96 -27.72 -21.54
CA GLY A 34 -32.13 -27.33 -20.40
C GLY A 34 -30.69 -27.73 -20.65
N GLY A 35 -29.84 -26.73 -20.88
CA GLY A 35 -28.41 -26.85 -20.64
C GLY A 35 -28.24 -26.86 -19.13
N ASP A 36 -27.72 -27.96 -18.61
CA ASP A 36 -27.34 -28.14 -17.21
C ASP A 36 -26.14 -27.22 -16.91
N GLY A 37 -26.41 -25.92 -16.82
CA GLY A 37 -25.43 -24.92 -16.44
C GLY A 37 -25.17 -25.09 -14.96
N ALA A 38 -24.06 -25.73 -14.61
CA ALA A 38 -23.64 -25.94 -13.23
C ALA A 38 -23.82 -24.63 -12.43
N ALA A 39 -24.54 -24.71 -11.31
CA ALA A 39 -24.86 -23.54 -10.51
C ALA A 39 -23.57 -22.81 -10.09
N THR A 40 -23.55 -21.48 -10.23
CA THR A 40 -22.40 -20.64 -9.89
C THR A 40 -22.73 -19.68 -8.75
N GLU A 41 -21.75 -19.37 -7.90
CA GLU A 41 -21.82 -18.35 -6.87
C GLU A 41 -20.86 -17.19 -7.18
N ARG A 42 -21.24 -15.96 -6.79
CA ARG A 42 -20.35 -14.79 -6.86
C ARG A 42 -19.51 -14.71 -5.60
N VAL A 43 -18.19 -14.66 -5.78
CA VAL A 43 -17.20 -14.53 -4.71
C VAL A 43 -16.34 -13.29 -4.93
N LYS A 44 -15.84 -12.68 -3.84
CA LYS A 44 -14.84 -11.62 -3.92
C LYS A 44 -13.47 -12.21 -3.64
N VAL A 45 -12.61 -12.22 -4.66
CA VAL A 45 -11.20 -12.58 -4.52
C VAL A 45 -10.42 -11.33 -4.15
N PHE A 46 -9.78 -11.33 -2.99
CA PHE A 46 -9.07 -10.16 -2.47
C PHE A 46 -7.63 -10.15 -2.98
N SER A 47 -7.44 -9.56 -4.16
CA SER A 47 -6.11 -9.20 -4.67
C SER A 47 -5.51 -8.05 -3.88
N THR A 48 -4.26 -7.70 -4.16
CA THR A 48 -3.53 -6.63 -3.47
C THR A 48 -3.15 -5.52 -4.44
N GLU A 49 -3.13 -4.30 -3.93
CA GLU A 49 -2.51 -3.17 -4.61
C GLU A 49 -1.80 -2.32 -3.55
N GLY A 50 -0.48 -2.39 -3.48
CA GLY A 50 0.27 -1.77 -2.39
C GLY A 50 0.05 -2.52 -1.07
N GLU A 51 -0.22 -1.77 -0.01
CA GLU A 51 -0.46 -2.31 1.34
C GLU A 51 -1.97 -2.37 1.68
N GLN A 52 -2.83 -2.46 0.66
CA GLN A 52 -4.29 -2.62 0.80
C GLN A 52 -4.82 -3.73 -0.10
N PHE A 53 -6.01 -4.23 0.24
CA PHE A 53 -6.76 -5.13 -0.64
C PHE A 53 -7.51 -4.38 -1.74
N ASP A 54 -7.59 -5.01 -2.90
CA ASP A 54 -8.46 -4.66 -4.02
C ASP A 54 -9.35 -5.86 -4.36
N PRO A 55 -10.62 -5.88 -3.91
CA PRO A 55 -11.53 -7.00 -4.13
C PRO A 55 -11.98 -7.08 -5.58
N VAL A 56 -11.78 -8.24 -6.21
CA VAL A 56 -12.21 -8.53 -7.58
C VAL A 56 -13.33 -9.55 -7.54
N GLU A 57 -14.47 -9.22 -8.14
CA GLU A 57 -15.60 -10.16 -8.24
C GLU A 57 -15.30 -11.27 -9.26
N LYS A 58 -15.60 -12.50 -8.87
CA LYS A 58 -15.46 -13.71 -9.70
C LYS A 58 -16.72 -14.58 -9.58
N GLN A 59 -17.02 -15.33 -10.63
CA GLN A 59 -18.01 -16.40 -10.58
C GLN A 59 -17.26 -17.73 -10.41
N VAL A 60 -17.70 -18.54 -9.45
CA VAL A 60 -17.12 -19.86 -9.17
C VAL A 60 -18.21 -20.92 -9.12
N PRO A 61 -17.92 -22.20 -9.40
CA PRO A 61 -18.88 -23.29 -9.22
C PRO A 61 -19.39 -23.34 -7.76
N ALA A 62 -20.71 -23.40 -7.57
CA ALA A 62 -21.33 -23.32 -6.24
C ALA A 62 -21.07 -24.59 -5.39
N ALA A 63 -20.97 -25.76 -6.03
CA ALA A 63 -20.78 -27.04 -5.34
C ALA A 63 -19.45 -27.13 -4.56
N GLU A 64 -18.43 -26.38 -5.01
CA GLU A 64 -17.08 -26.36 -4.44
C GLU A 64 -16.56 -24.93 -4.27
N ALA A 65 -17.48 -23.99 -3.98
CA ALA A 65 -17.17 -22.56 -3.97
C ALA A 65 -15.96 -22.18 -3.11
N PRO A 66 -15.74 -22.75 -1.89
CA PRO A 66 -14.53 -22.47 -1.11
C PRO A 66 -13.24 -22.90 -1.81
N GLN A 67 -13.21 -24.08 -2.42
CA GLN A 67 -12.03 -24.56 -3.13
C GLN A 67 -11.76 -23.71 -4.37
N ALA A 68 -12.78 -23.51 -5.21
CA ALA A 68 -12.67 -22.70 -6.42
C ALA A 68 -12.31 -21.23 -6.14
N ALA A 69 -12.80 -20.66 -5.04
CA ALA A 69 -12.41 -19.31 -4.61
C ALA A 69 -10.94 -19.24 -4.17
N THR A 70 -10.45 -20.28 -3.48
CA THR A 70 -9.04 -20.38 -3.09
C THR A 70 -8.15 -20.51 -4.33
N GLU A 71 -8.50 -21.38 -5.28
CA GLU A 71 -7.78 -21.53 -6.55
C GLU A 71 -7.80 -20.22 -7.37
N ALA A 72 -8.94 -19.53 -7.41
CA ALA A 72 -9.03 -18.22 -8.05
C ALA A 72 -8.11 -17.17 -7.40
N LEU A 73 -7.92 -17.23 -6.08
CA LEU A 73 -6.96 -16.39 -5.36
C LEU A 73 -5.51 -16.74 -5.70
N LEU A 74 -5.15 -18.03 -5.76
CA LEU A 74 -3.79 -18.45 -6.11
C LEU A 74 -3.41 -18.14 -7.56
N ASN A 75 -4.41 -17.94 -8.43
CA ASN A 75 -4.23 -17.52 -9.82
C ASN A 75 -4.19 -15.98 -10.01
N VAL A 76 -4.25 -15.20 -8.93
CA VAL A 76 -4.04 -13.74 -9.01
C VAL A 76 -2.59 -13.49 -9.44
N PRO A 77 -2.33 -12.56 -10.40
CA PRO A 77 -0.98 -12.25 -10.85
C PRO A 77 -0.02 -11.95 -9.68
N ALA A 78 1.23 -12.41 -9.78
CA ALA A 78 2.21 -12.36 -8.68
C ALA A 78 2.43 -10.94 -8.12
N GLU A 79 2.30 -9.91 -8.94
CA GLU A 79 2.41 -8.51 -8.54
C GLU A 79 1.19 -7.96 -7.78
N ARG A 80 0.10 -8.74 -7.70
CA ARG A 80 -1.18 -8.43 -7.04
C ARG A 80 -1.54 -9.44 -5.95
N THR A 81 -0.58 -10.20 -5.44
CA THR A 81 -0.80 -11.09 -4.29
C THR A 81 0.43 -11.14 -3.39
N TYR A 82 0.23 -11.38 -2.10
CA TYR A 82 1.33 -11.72 -1.17
C TYR A 82 1.63 -13.22 -1.12
N ILE A 83 0.83 -14.05 -1.79
CA ILE A 83 0.98 -15.50 -1.81
C ILE A 83 2.07 -15.89 -2.82
N PRO A 84 3.05 -16.72 -2.45
CA PRO A 84 4.12 -17.11 -3.37
C PRO A 84 3.59 -17.87 -4.60
N GLU A 85 4.16 -17.57 -5.75
CA GLU A 85 3.93 -18.31 -6.99
C GLU A 85 4.25 -19.80 -6.80
N GLY A 86 3.44 -20.67 -7.39
CA GLY A 86 3.56 -22.12 -7.23
C GLY A 86 2.89 -22.68 -5.97
N THR A 87 2.26 -21.85 -5.13
CA THR A 87 1.37 -22.35 -4.09
C THR A 87 0.18 -23.10 -4.70
N GLU A 88 -0.10 -24.30 -4.22
CA GLU A 88 -1.20 -25.14 -4.68
C GLU A 88 -2.24 -25.37 -3.57
N VAL A 89 -3.52 -25.46 -3.96
CA VAL A 89 -4.57 -25.95 -3.06
C VAL A 89 -4.48 -27.47 -2.97
N ARG A 90 -4.36 -28.00 -1.75
CA ARG A 90 -4.40 -29.45 -1.50
C ARG A 90 -5.82 -29.92 -1.17
N ASP A 91 -6.53 -29.14 -0.36
CA ASP A 91 -7.90 -29.43 0.07
C ASP A 91 -8.50 -28.19 0.76
N VAL A 92 -9.81 -27.99 0.62
CA VAL A 92 -10.57 -27.00 1.39
C VAL A 92 -11.82 -27.66 1.94
N SER A 93 -11.88 -27.78 3.26
CA SER A 93 -13.02 -28.38 3.96
C SER A 93 -13.74 -27.32 4.80
N VAL A 94 -15.07 -27.24 4.70
CA VAL A 94 -15.90 -26.35 5.53
C VAL A 94 -16.76 -27.17 6.47
N SER A 95 -16.68 -26.91 7.76
CA SER A 95 -17.51 -27.55 8.78
C SER A 95 -18.87 -26.87 8.93
N GLY A 96 -19.83 -27.55 9.59
CA GLY A 96 -21.19 -27.03 9.79
C GLY A 96 -21.29 -25.78 10.66
N ASP A 97 -20.24 -25.42 11.41
CA ASP A 97 -20.10 -24.17 12.17
C ASP A 97 -19.38 -23.06 11.37
N GLY A 98 -19.22 -23.24 10.05
CA GLY A 98 -18.66 -22.22 9.16
C GLY A 98 -17.14 -22.07 9.21
N GLU A 99 -16.40 -23.01 9.82
CA GLU A 99 -14.93 -23.01 9.76
C GLU A 99 -14.43 -23.65 8.47
N ALA A 100 -13.71 -22.87 7.66
CA ALA A 100 -12.98 -23.38 6.52
C ALA A 100 -11.53 -23.74 6.92
N VAL A 101 -11.15 -25.00 6.78
CA VAL A 101 -9.74 -25.43 6.88
C VAL A 101 -9.16 -25.52 5.48
N VAL A 102 -8.21 -24.64 5.18
CA VAL A 102 -7.55 -24.52 3.88
C VAL A 102 -6.17 -25.16 3.98
N ARG A 103 -5.96 -26.26 3.26
CA ARG A 103 -4.68 -26.97 3.19
C ARG A 103 -3.98 -26.55 1.91
N LEU A 104 -2.86 -25.86 2.06
CA LEU A 104 -2.01 -25.39 0.96
C LEU A 104 -0.69 -26.16 0.95
N SER A 105 -0.02 -26.14 -0.20
CA SER A 105 1.33 -26.67 -0.36
C SER A 105 2.37 -25.89 0.46
N ASP A 106 3.58 -26.43 0.60
CA ASP A 106 4.67 -25.84 1.40
C ASP A 106 5.12 -24.47 0.90
N GLU A 107 4.96 -24.21 -0.39
CA GLU A 107 5.27 -22.95 -1.07
C GLU A 107 4.54 -21.77 -0.42
N PHE A 108 3.38 -21.98 0.21
CA PHE A 108 2.66 -20.92 0.92
C PHE A 108 3.49 -20.29 2.03
N LEU A 109 4.28 -21.08 2.78
CA LEU A 109 5.26 -20.57 3.74
C LEU A 109 6.61 -20.29 3.07
N GLY A 110 7.02 -21.15 2.13
CA GLY A 110 8.35 -21.12 1.53
C GLY A 110 9.43 -21.33 2.61
N GLU A 111 10.46 -20.49 2.62
CA GLU A 111 11.54 -20.57 3.63
C GLU A 111 11.17 -19.97 5.00
N ILE A 112 9.94 -19.45 5.17
CA ILE A 112 9.52 -18.84 6.43
C ILE A 112 9.29 -19.94 7.47
N PRO A 113 9.89 -19.86 8.67
CA PRO A 113 9.67 -20.86 9.73
C PRO A 113 8.18 -21.03 10.06
N ALA A 114 7.75 -22.29 10.18
CA ALA A 114 6.38 -22.61 10.57
C ALA A 114 6.06 -22.16 12.01
N ASP A 115 7.04 -22.26 12.91
CA ASP A 115 6.99 -21.74 14.28
C ASP A 115 6.99 -20.19 14.28
N PRO A 116 5.92 -19.53 14.76
CA PRO A 116 5.83 -18.07 14.82
C PRO A 116 6.95 -17.40 15.62
N ASP A 117 7.44 -18.04 16.69
CA ASP A 117 8.44 -17.44 17.59
C ASP A 117 9.84 -17.37 16.96
N ARG A 118 10.06 -18.13 15.89
CA ARG A 118 11.29 -18.14 15.10
C ARG A 118 11.27 -17.16 13.93
N ARG A 119 10.14 -16.47 13.70
CA ARG A 119 9.99 -15.52 12.59
C ARG A 119 10.57 -14.16 12.99
N THR A 120 11.33 -13.57 12.08
CA THR A 120 11.60 -12.14 12.13
C THR A 120 10.29 -11.36 11.97
N ARG A 121 10.26 -10.10 12.40
CA ARG A 121 9.11 -9.20 12.21
C ARG A 121 8.61 -9.19 10.76
N ARG A 122 9.52 -9.08 9.78
CA ARG A 122 9.20 -9.07 8.35
C ARG A 122 8.55 -10.38 7.89
N GLN A 123 9.04 -11.51 8.38
CA GLN A 123 8.46 -12.81 8.07
C GLN A 123 7.07 -12.98 8.68
N ALA A 124 6.86 -12.50 9.91
CA ALA A 124 5.55 -12.49 10.55
C ALA A 124 4.54 -11.62 9.77
N GLU A 125 4.94 -10.41 9.35
CA GLU A 125 4.12 -9.52 8.51
C GLU A 125 3.77 -10.17 7.15
N ALA A 126 4.73 -10.85 6.52
CA ALA A 126 4.49 -11.56 5.25
C ALA A 126 3.45 -12.68 5.40
N VAL A 127 3.56 -13.51 6.46
CA VAL A 127 2.59 -14.57 6.73
C VAL A 127 1.21 -13.99 7.07
N ALA A 128 1.15 -12.91 7.85
CA ALA A 128 -0.11 -12.24 8.18
C ALA A 128 -0.84 -11.76 6.92
N GLY A 129 -0.13 -11.11 5.97
CA GLY A 129 -0.70 -10.68 4.69
C GLY A 129 -1.21 -11.83 3.83
N ARG A 130 -0.51 -12.97 3.82
CA ARG A 130 -0.96 -14.18 3.11
C ARG A 130 -2.23 -14.75 3.72
N VAL A 131 -2.25 -14.94 5.04
CA VAL A 131 -3.43 -15.45 5.77
C VAL A 131 -4.61 -14.50 5.58
N ALA A 132 -4.41 -13.18 5.71
CA ALA A 132 -5.46 -12.20 5.56
C ALA A 132 -6.14 -12.27 4.18
N GLN A 133 -5.40 -12.47 3.09
CA GLN A 133 -5.99 -12.64 1.74
C GLN A 133 -6.88 -13.88 1.64
N VAL A 134 -6.41 -15.02 2.17
CA VAL A 134 -7.18 -16.26 2.19
C VAL A 134 -8.44 -16.08 3.03
N THR A 135 -8.30 -15.51 4.24
CA THR A 135 -9.42 -15.25 5.14
C THR A 135 -10.46 -14.32 4.49
N TYR A 136 -10.05 -13.18 3.93
CA TYR A 136 -10.99 -12.23 3.33
C TYR A 136 -11.72 -12.80 2.11
N THR A 137 -11.01 -13.57 1.28
CA THR A 137 -11.58 -14.23 0.10
C THR A 137 -12.62 -15.26 0.51
N LEU A 138 -12.31 -16.17 1.42
CA LEU A 138 -13.24 -17.22 1.81
C LEU A 138 -14.40 -16.71 2.65
N THR A 139 -14.17 -15.78 3.58
CA THR A 139 -15.26 -15.13 4.34
C THR A 139 -16.12 -14.18 3.49
N SER A 140 -15.89 -14.09 2.18
CA SER A 140 -16.84 -13.46 1.25
C SER A 140 -17.96 -14.41 0.82
N LEU A 141 -17.77 -15.72 0.99
CA LEU A 141 -18.80 -16.74 0.86
C LEU A 141 -19.64 -16.77 2.14
N LYS A 142 -20.96 -16.92 1.98
CA LYS A 142 -21.88 -16.93 3.14
C LYS A 142 -21.74 -18.17 4.02
N SER A 143 -21.14 -19.23 3.49
CA SER A 143 -20.93 -20.51 4.19
C SER A 143 -19.68 -20.52 5.07
N VAL A 144 -18.86 -19.46 5.04
CA VAL A 144 -17.58 -19.41 5.75
C VAL A 144 -17.53 -18.20 6.69
N ASP A 145 -17.44 -18.49 7.98
CA ASP A 145 -17.35 -17.47 9.04
C ASP A 145 -15.89 -17.21 9.44
N LYS A 146 -15.07 -18.27 9.49
CA LYS A 146 -13.67 -18.24 9.93
C LYS A 146 -12.82 -19.22 9.12
N VAL A 147 -11.52 -18.95 9.06
CA VAL A 147 -10.58 -19.68 8.19
C VAL A 147 -9.34 -20.10 8.95
N GLN A 148 -9.02 -21.39 8.93
CA GLN A 148 -7.75 -21.93 9.39
C GLN A 148 -6.87 -22.27 8.18
N VAL A 149 -5.69 -21.64 8.09
CA VAL A 149 -4.72 -21.94 7.04
C VAL A 149 -3.70 -22.95 7.53
N ARG A 150 -3.48 -24.00 6.73
CA ARG A 150 -2.45 -25.01 6.93
C ARG A 150 -1.53 -25.05 5.70
N SER A 151 -0.24 -25.26 5.94
CA SER A 151 0.81 -25.35 4.92
C SER A 151 1.70 -26.52 5.28
N GLY A 152 1.92 -27.48 4.37
CA GLY A 152 2.81 -28.62 4.66
C GLY A 152 2.34 -29.57 5.75
N GLY A 153 1.03 -29.64 5.98
CA GLY A 153 0.46 -30.35 7.13
C GLY A 153 0.60 -29.63 8.47
N ILE A 154 1.24 -28.46 8.53
CA ILE A 154 1.39 -27.64 9.74
C ILE A 154 0.32 -26.55 9.78
N THR A 155 -0.24 -26.30 10.95
CA THR A 155 -1.15 -25.17 11.18
C THR A 155 -0.36 -23.87 11.21
N VAL A 156 -0.64 -22.96 10.26
CA VAL A 156 0.07 -21.68 10.14
C VAL A 156 -0.40 -20.68 11.20
N THR A 157 -1.69 -20.72 11.52
CA THR A 157 -2.34 -19.88 12.53
C THR A 157 -3.62 -20.55 13.05
N ALA A 158 -4.11 -20.14 14.21
CA ALA A 158 -5.46 -20.47 14.68
C ALA A 158 -6.52 -19.96 13.68
N PRO A 159 -7.77 -20.48 13.69
CA PRO A 159 -8.83 -19.96 12.83
C PRO A 159 -8.99 -18.44 12.97
N LYS A 160 -9.10 -17.74 11.84
CA LYS A 160 -9.21 -16.28 11.75
C LYS A 160 -10.45 -15.84 10.97
N ASP A 161 -11.10 -14.78 11.42
CA ASP A 161 -12.18 -14.12 10.70
C ASP A 161 -11.79 -12.70 10.24
N ARG A 162 -12.75 -11.89 9.78
CA ARG A 162 -12.47 -10.49 9.38
C ARG A 162 -12.20 -9.56 10.54
N ALA A 163 -12.78 -9.84 11.72
CA ALA A 163 -12.61 -9.02 12.91
C ALA A 163 -11.16 -9.09 13.44
N ASP A 164 -10.48 -10.23 13.26
CA ASP A 164 -9.05 -10.37 13.55
C ASP A 164 -8.13 -9.38 12.80
N PHE A 165 -8.58 -8.86 11.66
CA PHE A 165 -7.85 -7.89 10.83
C PHE A 165 -8.52 -6.52 10.79
N ALA A 166 -9.59 -6.32 11.56
CA ALA A 166 -10.35 -5.08 11.54
C ALA A 166 -9.52 -3.93 12.14
N GLU A 167 -9.80 -2.72 11.64
CA GLU A 167 -9.24 -1.51 12.20
C GLU A 167 -9.57 -1.42 13.71
N PRO A 168 -8.57 -1.23 14.59
CA PRO A 168 -8.84 -1.09 16.01
C PRO A 168 -9.76 0.11 16.29
N ALA A 169 -10.75 -0.08 17.17
CA ALA A 169 -11.73 0.97 17.50
C ALA A 169 -11.10 2.28 18.01
N LYS A 170 -9.91 2.20 18.62
CA LYS A 170 -9.14 3.36 19.06
C LYS A 170 -7.93 3.57 18.15
N GLN A 171 -7.99 4.64 17.37
CA GLN A 171 -6.85 5.11 16.59
C GLN A 171 -5.72 5.59 17.52
N PRO A 172 -4.48 5.15 17.30
CA PRO A 172 -3.34 5.65 18.06
C PRO A 172 -3.08 7.12 17.72
N PRO A 173 -2.45 7.89 18.64
CA PRO A 173 -1.95 9.21 18.28
C PRO A 173 -1.00 9.09 17.09
N LEU A 174 -0.87 10.17 16.31
CA LEU A 174 0.20 10.26 15.32
C LEU A 174 1.55 10.01 16.00
N PRO A 175 2.48 9.30 15.33
CA PRO A 175 3.85 9.19 15.84
C PRO A 175 4.37 10.58 16.17
N GLY A 176 4.82 10.74 17.43
CA GLY A 176 5.41 11.99 17.89
C GLY A 176 6.70 12.30 17.13
N LYS A 177 7.26 13.49 17.35
CA LYS A 177 8.65 13.74 16.93
C LYS A 177 9.50 12.61 17.54
N ALA A 178 10.14 11.81 16.69
CA ALA A 178 11.12 10.84 17.14
C ALA A 178 12.10 11.58 18.08
N ALA A 179 12.36 11.01 19.26
CA ALA A 179 13.30 11.62 20.19
C ALA A 179 14.61 11.90 19.43
N GLN A 180 15.21 13.06 19.69
CA GLN A 180 16.48 13.42 19.08
C GLN A 180 17.56 12.50 19.66
N TYR A 181 17.75 11.35 19.03
CA TYR A 181 18.91 10.51 19.23
C TYR A 181 19.99 10.94 18.26
N GLY A 182 21.24 11.01 18.72
CA GLY A 182 22.38 11.41 17.90
C GLY A 182 23.48 12.05 18.73
N ALA A 183 24.65 12.20 18.13
CA ALA A 183 25.79 12.84 18.76
C ALA A 183 25.93 14.28 18.27
N ARG A 184 26.22 15.21 19.19
CA ARG A 184 26.82 16.49 18.82
C ARG A 184 28.27 16.23 18.43
N VAL A 185 28.62 16.57 17.19
CA VAL A 185 29.98 16.36 16.69
C VAL A 185 30.51 17.63 16.02
N SER A 186 31.81 17.85 16.12
CA SER A 186 32.46 18.97 15.44
C SER A 186 32.21 18.88 13.92
N GLY A 187 31.82 20.01 13.32
CA GLY A 187 31.46 20.08 11.90
C GLY A 187 30.06 19.59 11.53
N ALA A 188 29.23 19.13 12.48
CA ALA A 188 27.86 18.69 12.21
C ALA A 188 27.01 19.79 11.55
N VAL A 189 27.06 21.01 12.10
CA VAL A 189 26.33 22.17 11.57
C VAL A 189 26.73 22.46 10.13
N GLN A 190 28.03 22.41 9.80
CA GLN A 190 28.51 22.64 8.44
C GLN A 190 27.99 21.58 7.46
N LEU A 191 28.07 20.29 7.84
CA LEU A 191 27.51 19.18 7.05
C LEU A 191 26.01 19.35 6.82
N GLN A 192 25.25 19.62 7.89
CA GLN A 192 23.81 19.81 7.83
C GLN A 192 23.44 21.02 6.96
N GLN A 193 24.19 22.12 7.05
CA GLN A 193 23.98 23.30 6.23
C GLN A 193 24.18 22.99 4.74
N GLN A 194 25.26 22.28 4.37
CA GLN A 194 25.49 21.84 3.00
C GLN A 194 24.34 20.95 2.47
N LEU A 195 23.87 20.00 3.29
CA LEU A 195 22.72 19.16 2.95
C LEU A 195 21.43 19.98 2.79
N ALA A 196 21.21 20.99 3.64
CA ALA A 196 20.03 21.85 3.59
C ALA A 196 20.03 22.78 2.36
N ASP A 197 21.19 23.33 2.01
CA ASP A 197 21.39 24.19 0.84
C ASP A 197 21.16 23.41 -0.46
N LEU A 198 21.53 22.12 -0.47
CA LEU A 198 21.24 21.18 -1.56
C LEU A 198 19.81 20.64 -1.54
N GLY A 199 19.07 20.80 -0.44
CA GLY A 199 17.66 20.42 -0.30
C GLY A 199 17.41 19.02 0.26
N TYR A 200 18.43 18.34 0.76
CA TYR A 200 18.28 17.03 1.40
C TYR A 200 17.74 17.14 2.83
N LEU A 201 18.11 18.20 3.54
CA LEU A 201 17.69 18.48 4.92
C LEU A 201 16.82 19.74 4.98
N PRO A 202 15.81 19.85 5.85
CA PRO A 202 15.18 21.15 6.11
C PRO A 202 16.14 22.05 6.91
N GLN A 203 16.02 23.37 6.74
CA GLN A 203 16.86 24.32 7.51
C GLN A 203 16.67 24.18 9.02
N SER A 204 15.48 23.77 9.48
CA SER A 204 15.22 23.47 10.90
C SER A 204 15.95 22.24 11.43
N GLY A 205 16.56 21.42 10.56
CA GLY A 205 17.37 20.26 10.93
C GLY A 205 18.86 20.58 11.08
N VAL A 206 19.27 21.84 10.91
CA VAL A 206 20.65 22.29 11.16
C VAL A 206 20.79 22.62 12.65
N ASP A 207 20.92 21.57 13.47
CA ASP A 207 20.92 21.66 14.94
C ASP A 207 22.24 21.21 15.59
N GLY A 208 23.22 20.80 14.78
CA GLY A 208 24.51 20.26 15.21
C GLY A 208 24.45 18.83 15.74
N VAL A 209 23.30 18.13 15.66
CA VAL A 209 23.11 16.75 16.12
C VAL A 209 22.98 15.82 14.93
N ILE A 210 23.90 14.85 14.81
CA ILE A 210 23.82 13.82 13.77
C ILE A 210 22.88 12.71 14.24
N GLY A 211 21.58 12.97 14.09
CA GLY A 211 20.51 12.00 14.35
C GLY A 211 19.94 11.36 13.08
N TYR A 212 18.86 10.61 13.25
CA TYR A 212 18.20 9.86 12.17
C TYR A 212 17.87 10.72 10.95
N GLN A 213 17.30 11.92 11.13
CA GLN A 213 16.99 12.81 10.00
C GLN A 213 18.24 13.18 9.18
N THR A 214 19.36 13.46 9.85
CA THR A 214 20.64 13.76 9.18
C THR A 214 21.17 12.52 8.44
N GLN A 215 21.09 11.34 9.05
CA GLN A 215 21.51 10.08 8.41
C GLN A 215 20.69 9.79 7.14
N GLN A 216 19.36 9.96 7.18
CA GLN A 216 18.51 9.81 5.99
C GLN A 216 18.85 10.85 4.90
N ALA A 217 19.17 12.09 5.28
CA ALA A 217 19.59 13.12 4.34
C ALA A 217 20.95 12.77 3.67
N VAL A 218 21.90 12.22 4.44
CA VAL A 218 23.16 11.71 3.92
C VAL A 218 22.91 10.54 2.96
N MET A 219 22.02 9.60 3.30
CA MET A 219 21.66 8.49 2.42
C MET A 219 21.05 8.94 1.08
N ALA A 220 20.15 9.93 1.11
CA ALA A 220 19.60 10.52 -0.11
C ALA A 220 20.67 11.19 -0.96
N PHE A 221 21.58 11.93 -0.33
CA PHE A 221 22.72 12.57 -1.00
C PHE A 221 23.65 11.53 -1.62
N GLN A 222 24.07 10.52 -0.85
CA GLN A 222 24.94 9.45 -1.31
C GLN A 222 24.36 8.73 -2.53
N SER A 223 23.09 8.34 -2.47
CA SER A 223 22.45 7.67 -3.61
C SER A 223 22.35 8.59 -4.83
N TRP A 224 22.13 9.89 -4.64
CA TRP A 224 22.11 10.85 -5.75
C TRP A 224 23.48 11.00 -6.42
N GLU A 225 24.55 11.07 -5.62
CA GLU A 225 25.93 11.20 -6.10
C GLU A 225 26.57 9.86 -6.50
N GLY A 226 25.85 8.73 -6.42
CA GLY A 226 26.38 7.41 -6.80
C GLY A 226 27.40 6.85 -5.81
N LEU A 227 27.27 7.20 -4.53
CA LEU A 227 28.07 6.69 -3.42
C LEU A 227 27.34 5.53 -2.71
N VAL A 228 28.10 4.79 -1.90
CA VAL A 228 27.52 3.79 -0.98
C VAL A 228 26.54 4.49 -0.05
N ARG A 229 25.31 3.97 0.04
CA ARG A 229 24.23 4.49 0.87
C ARG A 229 24.32 3.89 2.28
N ASP A 230 25.30 4.37 3.06
CA ASP A 230 25.52 3.95 4.45
C ASP A 230 25.04 4.97 5.51
N GLY A 231 24.64 6.17 5.07
CA GLY A 231 24.18 7.24 5.98
C GLY A 231 25.30 7.93 6.76
N VAL A 232 26.56 7.60 6.49
CA VAL A 232 27.74 8.13 7.17
C VAL A 232 28.49 9.13 6.28
N ALA A 233 28.68 10.35 6.77
CA ALA A 233 29.40 11.39 6.05
C ALA A 233 30.94 11.22 6.16
N GLY A 234 31.46 10.13 5.59
CA GLY A 234 32.91 9.88 5.48
C GLY A 234 33.63 10.81 4.49
N PRO A 235 34.96 10.64 4.31
CA PRO A 235 35.76 11.53 3.44
C PRO A 235 35.23 11.66 2.01
N ARG A 236 34.76 10.56 1.40
CA ARG A 236 34.17 10.58 0.04
C ARG A 236 32.88 11.41 -0.02
N THR A 237 31.99 11.23 0.95
CA THR A 237 30.75 12.00 1.07
C THR A 237 31.05 13.49 1.25
N LYS A 238 31.97 13.83 2.17
CA LYS A 238 32.40 15.22 2.42
C LYS A 238 33.05 15.87 1.19
N ALA A 239 33.87 15.12 0.46
CA ALA A 239 34.49 15.61 -0.76
C ALA A 239 33.45 15.94 -1.85
N ALA A 240 32.46 15.07 -2.04
CA ALA A 240 31.36 15.26 -2.99
C ALA A 240 30.47 16.47 -2.62
N LEU A 241 30.17 16.67 -1.32
CA LEU A 241 29.33 17.79 -0.87
C LEU A 241 29.87 19.16 -1.28
N ARG A 242 31.19 19.33 -1.42
CA ARG A 242 31.82 20.60 -1.79
C ARG A 242 31.51 21.05 -3.23
N THR A 243 31.25 20.12 -4.13
CA THR A 243 31.04 20.39 -5.57
C THR A 243 29.64 19.99 -6.05
N ALA A 244 28.87 19.31 -5.21
CA ALA A 244 27.54 18.84 -5.52
C ALA A 244 26.58 19.99 -5.86
N ARG A 245 25.56 19.65 -6.65
CA ARG A 245 24.49 20.56 -7.02
C ARG A 245 23.15 19.96 -6.61
N ARG A 246 22.19 20.84 -6.35
CA ARG A 246 20.82 20.43 -6.02
C ARG A 246 20.27 19.48 -7.11
N PRO A 247 19.66 18.34 -6.73
CA PRO A 247 19.01 17.42 -7.66
C PRO A 247 18.06 18.10 -8.63
N ARG A 248 18.15 17.71 -9.91
CA ARG A 248 17.29 18.22 -10.97
C ARG A 248 16.13 17.24 -11.23
N PRO A 249 14.87 17.69 -11.12
CA PRO A 249 13.73 16.84 -11.46
C PRO A 249 13.66 16.57 -12.96
N SER A 250 13.04 15.45 -13.35
CA SER A 250 12.89 15.07 -14.76
C SER A 250 11.92 15.98 -15.52
N ALA A 251 10.89 16.48 -14.83
CA ALA A 251 9.86 17.30 -15.45
C ALA A 251 10.33 18.74 -15.69
N LYS A 252 10.17 19.22 -16.93
CA LYS A 252 10.46 20.62 -17.30
C LYS A 252 9.33 21.52 -16.80
N ARG A 253 9.57 22.27 -15.73
CA ARG A 253 8.72 23.34 -15.16
C ARG A 253 7.35 22.94 -14.56
N PRO A 254 7.20 21.84 -13.78
CA PRO A 254 5.97 21.64 -13.03
C PRO A 254 5.77 22.75 -11.98
N LYS A 255 4.57 23.32 -11.87
CA LYS A 255 4.19 24.20 -10.74
C LYS A 255 4.33 23.43 -9.41
N ARG A 256 3.88 22.18 -9.39
CA ARG A 256 4.04 21.23 -8.28
C ARG A 256 4.09 19.79 -8.80
N LEU A 257 5.01 18.98 -8.29
CA LEU A 257 5.16 17.57 -8.63
C LEU A 257 5.83 16.83 -7.47
N MET A 258 5.48 15.57 -7.28
CA MET A 258 6.25 14.61 -6.49
C MET A 258 6.87 13.59 -7.46
N GLU A 259 8.19 13.47 -7.46
CA GLU A 259 8.90 12.53 -8.34
C GLU A 259 9.61 11.47 -7.51
N VAL A 260 9.21 10.21 -7.67
CA VAL A 260 9.84 9.04 -7.05
C VAL A 260 10.84 8.44 -8.03
N ARG A 261 12.08 8.26 -7.58
CA ARG A 261 13.17 7.61 -8.33
C ARG A 261 13.53 6.33 -7.61
N ILE A 262 12.95 5.21 -8.04
CA ILE A 262 13.02 3.91 -7.35
C ILE A 262 14.48 3.44 -7.23
N GLY A 263 15.24 3.43 -8.33
CA GLY A 263 16.64 2.99 -8.36
C GLY A 263 17.59 3.90 -7.59
N ARG A 264 17.16 5.12 -7.24
CA ARG A 264 17.88 6.02 -6.34
C ARG A 264 17.31 6.01 -4.92
N GLY A 265 16.17 5.35 -4.67
CA GLY A 265 15.48 5.41 -3.39
C GLY A 265 15.24 6.84 -2.90
N VAL A 266 14.84 7.76 -3.78
CA VAL A 266 14.54 9.15 -3.41
C VAL A 266 13.17 9.61 -3.89
N LEU A 267 12.53 10.44 -3.07
CA LEU A 267 11.36 11.25 -3.39
C LEU A 267 11.77 12.71 -3.50
N MET A 268 11.53 13.33 -4.66
CA MET A 268 11.74 14.74 -4.89
C MET A 268 10.40 15.49 -4.78
N LEU A 269 10.34 16.48 -3.88
CA LEU A 269 9.24 17.43 -3.80
C LEU A 269 9.60 18.62 -4.69
N VAL A 270 8.86 18.85 -5.76
CA VAL A 270 9.21 19.81 -6.82
C VAL A 270 8.22 20.98 -6.84
N ARG A 271 8.72 22.21 -6.81
CA ARG A 271 7.94 23.44 -7.04
C ARG A 271 8.62 24.32 -8.07
N ASN A 272 7.86 24.85 -9.02
CA ASN A 272 8.35 25.74 -10.07
C ASN A 272 9.61 25.20 -10.78
N GLY A 273 9.62 23.90 -11.09
CA GLY A 273 10.76 23.23 -11.73
C GLY A 273 11.99 22.99 -10.85
N ARG A 274 11.97 23.34 -9.57
CA ARG A 274 13.08 23.10 -8.62
C ARG A 274 12.69 22.03 -7.60
N ALA A 275 13.58 21.08 -7.34
CA ALA A 275 13.45 20.16 -6.21
C ALA A 275 13.64 20.93 -4.91
N VAL A 276 12.56 21.26 -4.20
CA VAL A 276 12.64 21.98 -2.93
C VAL A 276 13.08 21.06 -1.79
N ARG A 277 12.77 19.77 -1.89
CA ARG A 277 13.30 18.71 -1.04
C ARG A 277 13.63 17.47 -1.86
N THR A 278 14.68 16.75 -1.47
CA THR A 278 15.00 15.39 -1.95
C THR A 278 15.16 14.50 -0.72
N ILE A 279 14.28 13.52 -0.58
CA ILE A 279 14.08 12.75 0.65
C ILE A 279 14.39 11.29 0.35
N HIS A 280 15.17 10.63 1.21
CA HIS A 280 15.37 9.18 1.14
C HIS A 280 14.04 8.46 1.38
N VAL A 281 13.74 7.47 0.55
CA VAL A 281 12.54 6.63 0.65
C VAL A 281 12.87 5.18 0.32
N SER A 282 11.99 4.26 0.75
CA SER A 282 12.01 2.86 0.34
C SER A 282 10.70 2.52 -0.37
N ALA A 283 10.79 2.19 -1.65
CA ALA A 283 9.67 1.78 -2.50
C ALA A 283 9.43 0.26 -2.39
N GLY A 284 8.54 -0.24 -3.25
CA GLY A 284 8.23 -1.67 -3.36
C GLY A 284 9.46 -2.54 -3.67
N GLY A 285 9.59 -3.66 -2.96
CA GLY A 285 10.68 -4.62 -3.12
C GLY A 285 10.54 -5.53 -4.35
N PRO A 286 11.45 -6.51 -4.52
CA PRO A 286 11.27 -7.58 -5.50
C PRO A 286 9.90 -8.26 -5.36
N GLY A 287 9.22 -8.52 -6.47
CA GLY A 287 7.87 -9.09 -6.51
C GLY A 287 6.73 -8.13 -6.11
N THR A 288 7.05 -6.97 -5.53
CA THR A 288 6.05 -6.00 -5.02
C THR A 288 6.39 -4.57 -5.45
N GLY A 289 7.00 -4.43 -6.62
CA GLY A 289 7.55 -3.17 -7.11
C GLY A 289 6.49 -2.07 -7.20
N THR A 290 6.85 -0.85 -6.80
CA THR A 290 5.98 0.32 -7.02
C THR A 290 5.85 0.58 -8.52
N PRO A 291 4.65 0.53 -9.12
CA PRO A 291 4.48 0.66 -10.56
C PRO A 291 4.95 2.03 -11.07
N THR A 292 5.81 2.04 -12.08
CA THR A 292 6.20 3.29 -12.76
C THR A 292 5.01 3.91 -13.46
N GLY A 293 5.00 5.25 -13.61
CA GLY A 293 3.89 5.92 -14.26
C GLY A 293 3.64 7.33 -13.75
N ARG A 294 2.49 7.86 -14.15
CA ARG A 294 2.03 9.20 -13.77
C ARG A 294 0.66 9.10 -13.12
N TYR A 295 0.59 9.55 -11.88
CA TYR A 295 -0.57 9.42 -11.01
C TYR A 295 -0.94 10.77 -10.39
N LYS A 296 -1.99 10.76 -9.57
CA LYS A 296 -2.40 11.90 -8.74
C LYS A 296 -2.76 11.41 -7.35
N VAL A 297 -2.34 12.16 -6.33
CA VAL A 297 -2.82 11.94 -4.96
C VAL A 297 -4.34 12.08 -4.95
N PHE A 298 -5.08 11.05 -4.53
CA PHE A 298 -6.55 11.04 -4.59
C PHE A 298 -7.21 10.84 -3.23
N ARG A 299 -6.49 10.30 -2.24
CA ARG A 299 -6.98 10.07 -0.87
C ARG A 299 -5.87 10.30 0.14
N LYS A 300 -6.23 10.76 1.33
CA LYS A 300 -5.30 11.07 2.40
C LYS A 300 -5.87 10.76 3.76
N GLU A 301 -5.05 10.14 4.60
CA GLU A 301 -5.36 9.81 5.99
C GLU A 301 -4.19 10.13 6.89
N LEU A 302 -4.48 10.69 8.06
CA LEU A 302 -3.46 10.89 9.09
C LEU A 302 -3.03 9.55 9.70
N GLN A 303 -3.97 8.62 9.88
CA GLN A 303 -3.72 7.24 10.23
C GLN A 303 -4.59 6.40 9.33
N SER A 304 -3.97 5.58 8.47
CA SER A 304 -4.69 4.65 7.61
C SER A 304 -4.44 3.23 8.08
N TRP A 305 -5.48 2.41 8.18
CA TRP A 305 -5.31 1.01 8.55
C TRP A 305 -4.98 0.15 7.33
N SER A 306 -3.90 -0.61 7.40
CA SER A 306 -3.59 -1.66 6.44
C SER A 306 -4.19 -2.96 6.94
N VAL A 307 -5.31 -3.37 6.33
CA VAL A 307 -5.97 -4.65 6.63
C VAL A 307 -5.03 -5.84 6.45
N PRO A 308 -4.27 -5.97 5.33
CA PRO A 308 -3.45 -7.17 5.15
C PRO A 308 -2.35 -7.33 6.20
N PHE A 309 -1.79 -6.22 6.69
CA PHE A 309 -0.67 -6.24 7.62
C PHE A 309 -1.07 -5.90 9.07
N SER A 310 -2.37 -5.71 9.33
CA SER A 310 -2.93 -5.25 10.60
C SER A 310 -2.09 -4.16 11.26
N THR A 311 -1.76 -3.12 10.49
CA THR A 311 -0.86 -2.05 10.95
C THR A 311 -1.31 -0.68 10.49
N TRP A 312 -0.94 0.33 11.28
CA TRP A 312 -1.20 1.73 10.94
C TRP A 312 -0.16 2.25 9.97
N LEU A 313 -0.63 3.01 8.97
CA LEU A 313 0.16 3.75 7.99
C LEU A 313 -0.02 5.26 8.27
N PRO A 314 0.81 5.86 9.15
CA PRO A 314 0.67 7.26 9.48
C PRO A 314 1.00 8.15 8.28
N TYR A 315 0.33 9.29 8.16
CA TYR A 315 0.54 10.26 7.08
C TYR A 315 0.38 9.66 5.67
N ALA A 316 -0.59 8.76 5.50
CA ALA A 316 -0.88 8.10 4.23
C ALA A 316 -1.40 9.08 3.17
N SER A 317 -0.71 9.17 2.03
CA SER A 317 -1.15 9.90 0.83
C SER A 317 -1.21 8.95 -0.37
N TYR A 318 -2.40 8.40 -0.62
CA TYR A 318 -2.65 7.45 -1.70
C TYR A 318 -2.63 8.12 -3.06
N PHE A 319 -1.92 7.52 -4.00
CA PHE A 319 -1.78 8.04 -5.36
C PHE A 319 -2.05 7.00 -6.44
N ASN A 320 -1.99 5.70 -6.13
CA ASN A 320 -2.36 4.65 -7.06
C ASN A 320 -3.07 3.54 -6.29
N ASN A 321 -4.40 3.58 -6.25
CA ASN A 321 -5.23 2.67 -5.47
C ASN A 321 -4.69 2.49 -4.03
N GLY A 322 -4.33 1.28 -3.60
CA GLY A 322 -3.77 1.04 -2.26
C GLY A 322 -2.30 1.43 -2.05
N ILE A 323 -1.64 2.03 -3.04
CA ILE A 323 -0.26 2.53 -2.95
C ILE A 323 -0.24 3.98 -2.47
N ALA A 324 0.45 4.21 -1.36
CA ALA A 324 0.60 5.52 -0.73
C ALA A 324 2.06 5.89 -0.42
N PHE A 325 2.29 7.19 -0.24
CA PHE A 325 3.36 7.63 0.66
C PHE A 325 2.87 7.50 2.09
N HIS A 326 3.65 6.93 3.00
CA HIS A 326 3.33 6.91 4.42
C HIS A 326 4.60 6.87 5.27
N GLU A 327 4.46 7.22 6.54
CA GLU A 327 5.53 7.11 7.52
C GLU A 327 5.96 5.66 7.72
N TYR A 328 7.27 5.47 7.84
CA TYR A 328 7.85 4.26 8.40
C TYR A 328 9.04 4.64 9.30
N PRO A 329 9.14 4.07 10.52
CA PRO A 329 10.12 4.52 11.51
C PRO A 329 11.56 4.20 11.13
N ASP A 330 11.78 3.10 10.40
CA ASP A 330 13.11 2.67 9.94
C ASP A 330 13.11 2.36 8.45
N VAL A 331 13.30 3.40 7.62
CA VAL A 331 13.31 3.28 6.16
C VAL A 331 14.65 2.72 5.66
N PRO A 332 14.69 1.48 5.14
CA PRO A 332 15.94 0.81 4.80
C PRO A 332 16.62 1.41 3.55
N PRO A 333 17.92 1.15 3.35
CA PRO A 333 18.67 1.56 2.18
C PRO A 333 18.47 0.62 0.97
N TYR A 334 17.29 0.02 0.84
CA TYR A 334 16.88 -0.75 -0.35
C TYR A 334 15.34 -0.75 -0.46
N PRO A 335 14.75 -1.01 -1.65
CA PRO A 335 13.30 -1.17 -1.79
C PRO A 335 12.81 -2.38 -0.99
N ALA A 336 11.81 -2.19 -0.13
CA ALA A 336 11.45 -3.17 0.90
C ALA A 336 9.96 -3.18 1.30
N SER A 337 9.14 -2.27 0.75
CA SER A 337 7.70 -2.25 1.01
C SER A 337 6.96 -3.23 0.09
N HIS A 338 5.64 -3.35 0.30
CA HIS A 338 4.77 -4.10 -0.60
C HIS A 338 4.13 -3.21 -1.68
N GLY A 339 4.83 -2.17 -2.13
CA GLY A 339 4.41 -1.29 -3.21
C GLY A 339 4.30 0.18 -2.80
N CYS A 340 4.02 0.44 -1.52
CA CYS A 340 4.02 1.79 -0.93
C CYS A 340 5.40 2.47 -0.99
N VAL A 341 5.43 3.79 -0.78
CA VAL A 341 6.67 4.56 -0.69
C VAL A 341 6.85 4.98 0.77
N ARG A 342 7.69 4.25 1.49
CA ARG A 342 8.00 4.48 2.91
C ARG A 342 8.83 5.76 3.05
N VAL A 343 8.33 6.68 3.88
CA VAL A 343 8.93 7.99 4.17
C VAL A 343 9.45 7.99 5.61
N PRO A 344 10.68 8.47 5.86
CA PRO A 344 11.20 8.57 7.22
C PRO A 344 10.29 9.41 8.11
N ALA A 345 10.07 8.97 9.35
CA ALA A 345 9.20 9.66 10.32
C ALA A 345 9.42 11.18 10.43
N PRO A 346 10.66 11.72 10.49
CA PRO A 346 10.87 13.17 10.55
C PRO A 346 10.38 13.94 9.30
N GLU A 347 10.24 13.24 8.16
CA GLU A 347 9.88 13.81 6.87
C GLU A 347 8.41 13.60 6.50
N ALA A 348 7.76 12.57 7.05
CA ALA A 348 6.39 12.19 6.72
C ALA A 348 5.37 13.33 6.87
N PRO A 349 5.37 14.15 7.95
CA PRO A 349 4.47 15.29 8.06
C PRO A 349 4.66 16.32 6.94
N LEU A 350 5.91 16.55 6.49
CA LEU A 350 6.20 17.47 5.40
C LEU A 350 5.70 16.92 4.07
N VAL A 351 5.97 15.64 3.79
CA VAL A 351 5.51 14.96 2.58
C VAL A 351 3.99 14.99 2.51
N TYR A 352 3.30 14.65 3.61
CA TYR A 352 1.85 14.71 3.71
C TYR A 352 1.30 16.11 3.42
N ARG A 353 1.86 17.17 4.02
CA ARG A 353 1.42 18.55 3.72
C ARG A 353 1.68 18.95 2.26
N PHE A 354 2.74 18.45 1.66
CA PHE A 354 3.08 18.74 0.26
C PHE A 354 2.11 18.06 -0.72
N ALA A 355 1.79 16.78 -0.45
CA ALA A 355 0.87 15.92 -1.17
C ALA A 355 -0.58 16.40 -0.99
N ARG A 356 -0.99 17.48 -1.65
CA ARG A 356 -2.42 17.88 -1.71
C ARG A 356 -3.15 16.92 -2.65
N ILE A 357 -4.45 16.70 -2.43
CA ILE A 357 -5.31 16.02 -3.41
C ILE A 357 -5.13 16.67 -4.80
N GLY A 358 -4.98 15.84 -5.83
CA GLY A 358 -4.66 16.24 -7.19
C GLY A 358 -3.18 16.52 -7.47
N THR A 359 -2.30 16.48 -6.46
CA THR A 359 -0.84 16.63 -6.69
C THR A 359 -0.36 15.49 -7.57
N VAL A 360 0.30 15.84 -8.67
CA VAL A 360 0.88 14.86 -9.60
C VAL A 360 2.01 14.11 -8.91
N VAL A 361 1.98 12.79 -9.07
CA VAL A 361 3.06 11.87 -8.69
C VAL A 361 3.61 11.25 -9.96
N VAL A 362 4.93 11.29 -10.14
CA VAL A 362 5.62 10.60 -11.24
C VAL A 362 6.55 9.59 -10.61
N VAL A 363 6.35 8.31 -10.92
CA VAL A 363 7.19 7.20 -10.47
C VAL A 363 8.07 6.76 -11.64
N ARG A 364 9.38 6.69 -11.40
CA ARG A 364 10.38 6.25 -12.37
C ARG A 364 11.34 5.28 -11.73
N SER A 365 11.90 4.39 -12.56
CA SER A 365 13.04 3.56 -12.21
C SER A 365 14.27 4.40 -11.86
#